data_AF-A0A838HXG3-F1
#
_entry.id   AF-A0A838HXG3-F1
#
_cell.length_a   1.000
_cell.length_b   1.000
_cell.length_c   1.000
_cell.angle_alpha   90.00
_cell.angle_beta   90.00
_cell.angle_gamma   90.00
#
_symmetry.space_group_name_H-M   'P 1'
#
loop_
_entity.id
_entity.type
_entity.pdbx_description
1 polymer ?
#
loop_
_entity_poly.entity_id
_entity_poly.type
_entity_poly.pdbx_seq_one_letter_code
_entity_poly.pdbx_strand_id
1 'polypeptide(L)'
;MLLLRRLLAVLLVALVPVAGTLPVAADDAPTGYQRVVDLTFPVAGPVLYTDTYDADRGGGSRKHQATDIMADKLQRIHAAVGGEVCWITGVDSSMPSYGYMITICGDDGLEYSYVHINNDTPGTDDGAGGVGNAYAPGVRDGARVERGQWIAYVGDSGNAEGTGPHLHFSIYDPELVDPRLAVSPYAQGVINPFNSLESARARGDLPGASGTVTAPPGEVTLIDLRPESGTPSIPPAPPPGPEPEEPAEPAEPIGEDGYARLAGAGRVQTAVALSRETYASAETVVVVPAGSYTEALLAAPLAALVGAPVLLTGADGLHADVAAEVARLGAVNAYLIGGRDRLPAGIESDLVEAGVEDLGRLVAPDRYALSAMVAREMLTYPQVDDFDRVLLALGESSDPSRAWPDALSAGALAARLRIPVLLTRGTQLPPAVADVLADLAPGRVQVVGGRVAISDTAAQAAADAAGAARFERLAGANRYATSVAVAEAGVEA
;
A
#
# COMPACT_ATOMS: atom_id res chain seq x y z
N MET A 1 -49.23 78.49 -32.64
CA MET A 1 -50.19 78.90 -31.60
C MET A 1 -49.81 78.15 -30.33
N LEU A 2 -49.09 78.82 -29.44
CA LEU A 2 -49.61 79.43 -28.21
C LEU A 2 -49.96 78.39 -27.14
N LEU A 3 -49.19 78.45 -26.04
CA LEU A 3 -49.65 78.37 -24.64
C LEU A 3 -50.17 77.00 -24.13
N LEU A 4 -50.08 76.61 -22.84
CA LEU A 4 -49.52 77.18 -21.61
C LEU A 4 -49.93 76.26 -20.42
N ARG A 5 -49.06 76.19 -19.41
CA ARG A 5 -49.32 76.00 -17.96
C ARG A 5 -49.78 74.64 -17.39
N ARG A 6 -48.87 74.13 -16.54
CA ARG A 6 -49.00 73.82 -15.10
C ARG A 6 -50.00 72.74 -14.68
N LEU A 7 -49.47 71.66 -14.07
CA LEU A 7 -49.78 71.34 -12.69
C LEU A 7 -48.70 70.43 -12.06
N LEU A 8 -48.39 70.77 -10.82
CA LEU A 8 -47.37 70.23 -9.94
C LEU A 8 -47.92 68.97 -9.27
N ALA A 9 -47.23 67.84 -9.38
CA ALA A 9 -47.40 66.70 -8.46
C ALA A 9 -46.01 66.16 -8.15
N VAL A 10 -45.46 66.63 -7.04
CA VAL A 10 -44.23 66.10 -6.43
C VAL A 10 -44.59 64.72 -5.87
N LEU A 11 -44.21 63.65 -6.57
CA LEU A 11 -44.17 62.31 -6.01
C LEU A 11 -42.72 62.01 -5.61
N LEU A 12 -42.48 62.09 -4.31
CA LEU A 12 -41.25 61.63 -3.65
C LEU A 12 -41.19 60.10 -3.80
N VAL A 13 -40.49 59.59 -4.82
CA VAL A 13 -40.13 58.17 -4.87
C VAL A 13 -38.87 58.01 -4.03
N ALA A 14 -39.04 57.36 -2.89
CA ALA A 14 -37.92 56.93 -2.04
C ALA A 14 -37.00 56.03 -2.88
N LEU A 15 -35.77 56.50 -3.09
CA LEU A 15 -34.68 55.71 -3.64
C LEU A 15 -34.28 54.69 -2.56
N VAL A 16 -34.80 53.47 -2.65
CA VAL A 16 -34.26 52.35 -1.87
C VAL A 16 -32.92 52.00 -2.53
N PRO A 17 -31.78 52.07 -1.81
CA PRO A 17 -30.53 51.57 -2.35
C PRO A 17 -30.67 50.05 -2.42
N VAL A 18 -30.78 49.51 -3.63
CA VAL A 18 -30.52 48.09 -3.86
C VAL A 18 -29.02 47.93 -3.62
N ALA A 19 -28.68 47.60 -2.38
CA ALA A 19 -27.37 47.08 -2.04
C ALA A 19 -27.23 45.77 -2.83
N GLY A 20 -26.56 45.86 -3.98
CA GLY A 20 -26.05 44.69 -4.67
C GLY A 20 -25.06 44.02 -3.72
N THR A 21 -25.53 43.01 -3.00
CA THR A 21 -24.65 42.01 -2.44
C THR A 21 -24.00 41.33 -3.64
N LEU A 22 -22.79 41.76 -3.99
CA LEU A 22 -21.87 40.87 -4.68
C LEU A 22 -21.85 39.57 -3.85
N PRO A 23 -21.94 38.39 -4.49
CA PRO A 23 -21.70 37.18 -3.74
C PRO A 23 -20.30 37.33 -3.15
N VAL A 24 -20.24 37.44 -1.83
CA VAL A 24 -19.03 37.07 -1.10
C VAL A 24 -18.77 35.66 -1.58
N ALA A 25 -17.68 35.47 -2.33
CA ALA A 25 -17.18 34.14 -2.60
C ALA A 25 -17.21 33.42 -1.26
N ALA A 26 -17.96 32.32 -1.17
CA ALA A 26 -17.86 31.47 0.00
C ALA A 26 -16.37 31.26 0.20
N ASP A 27 -15.84 31.66 1.36
CA ASP A 27 -14.53 31.19 1.78
C ASP A 27 -14.64 29.66 1.69
N ASP A 28 -14.04 29.09 0.66
CA ASP A 28 -13.95 27.65 0.49
C ASP A 28 -13.30 27.16 1.78
N ALA A 29 -14.08 26.44 2.61
CA ALA A 29 -13.50 25.68 3.70
C ALA A 29 -12.32 24.91 3.11
N PRO A 30 -11.13 24.93 3.76
CA PRO A 30 -9.96 24.27 3.20
C PRO A 30 -10.37 22.87 2.75
N THR A 31 -10.05 22.55 1.50
CA THR A 31 -10.25 21.20 0.95
C THR A 31 -9.63 20.17 1.90
N GLY A 32 -10.05 18.91 1.83
CA GLY A 32 -9.56 17.86 2.73
C GLY A 32 -8.03 17.83 2.83
N TYR A 33 -7.34 18.08 1.71
CA TYR A 33 -5.88 18.14 1.66
C TYR A 33 -5.25 19.46 2.16
N GLN A 34 -5.98 20.59 2.20
CA GLN A 34 -5.53 21.88 2.76
C GLN A 34 -5.82 22.02 4.26
N ARG A 35 -6.43 20.99 4.87
CA ARG A 35 -6.72 20.93 6.30
C ARG A 35 -5.44 21.16 7.12
N VAL A 36 -5.50 22.14 8.02
CA VAL A 36 -4.45 22.36 9.03
C VAL A 36 -4.75 21.50 10.25
N VAL A 37 -3.78 20.67 10.62
CA VAL A 37 -3.86 19.75 11.75
C VAL A 37 -3.04 20.31 12.92
N ASP A 38 -3.57 20.23 14.14
CA ASP A 38 -2.85 20.66 15.34
C ASP A 38 -1.81 19.60 15.74
N LEU A 39 -0.55 19.88 15.44
CA LEU A 39 0.59 19.02 15.75
C LEU A 39 1.76 19.81 16.37
N THR A 40 2.64 19.09 17.05
CA THR A 40 4.00 19.56 17.39
C THR A 40 4.94 19.30 16.21
N PHE A 41 5.86 20.23 15.93
CA PHE A 41 6.80 20.06 14.83
C PHE A 41 7.65 18.77 15.00
N PRO A 42 7.83 17.91 13.99
CA PRO A 42 8.32 16.55 14.21
C PRO A 42 9.84 16.43 14.35
N VAL A 43 10.63 17.47 14.03
CA VAL A 43 12.11 17.42 14.09
C VAL A 43 12.65 18.52 15.01
N ALA A 44 13.49 18.16 15.98
CA ALA A 44 14.09 19.13 16.90
C ALA A 44 15.34 19.78 16.34
N GLY A 45 15.43 21.11 16.40
CA GLY A 45 16.61 21.86 15.98
C GLY A 45 16.45 22.57 14.63
N PRO A 46 17.57 23.04 14.03
CA PRO A 46 17.56 23.65 12.72
C PRO A 46 17.11 22.66 11.65
N VAL A 47 16.21 23.08 10.76
CA VAL A 47 15.77 22.30 9.61
C VAL A 47 15.48 23.21 8.43
N LEU A 48 15.47 22.65 7.23
CA LEU A 48 15.03 23.29 6.00
C LEU A 48 13.92 22.46 5.37
N TYR A 49 12.81 23.11 5.01
CA TYR A 49 11.71 22.48 4.31
C TYR A 49 10.98 23.53 3.48
N THR A 50 10.29 23.08 2.44
CA THR A 50 9.42 23.88 1.59
C THR A 50 8.18 23.05 1.27
N ASP A 51 7.12 23.69 0.77
CA ASP A 51 5.95 22.92 0.33
C ASP A 51 6.34 22.07 -0.88
N THR A 52 6.53 20.78 -0.61
CA THR A 52 6.90 19.78 -1.60
C THR A 52 5.76 18.82 -1.85
N TYR A 53 4.56 19.07 -1.33
CA TYR A 53 3.45 18.12 -1.38
C TYR A 53 3.07 17.76 -2.82
N ASP A 54 3.01 18.76 -3.69
CA ASP A 54 2.70 18.61 -5.12
C ASP A 54 3.94 18.41 -5.99
N ALA A 55 5.11 18.30 -5.37
CA ALA A 55 6.34 18.09 -6.11
C ALA A 55 6.25 16.75 -6.84
N ASP A 56 6.71 16.77 -8.08
CA ASP A 56 6.82 15.55 -8.85
C ASP A 56 7.87 14.64 -8.22
N ARG A 57 7.53 13.36 -8.15
CA ARG A 57 8.43 12.28 -7.78
C ARG A 57 8.37 11.21 -8.86
N GLY A 58 9.46 10.46 -9.02
CA GLY A 58 9.56 9.48 -10.11
C GLY A 58 9.40 10.12 -11.50
N GLY A 59 9.96 11.31 -11.71
CA GLY A 59 9.93 12.00 -13.01
C GLY A 59 8.58 12.59 -13.42
N GLY A 60 7.63 12.77 -12.49
CA GLY A 60 6.29 13.30 -12.76
C GLY A 60 5.16 12.26 -12.73
N SER A 61 5.51 10.99 -12.54
CA SER A 61 4.56 9.86 -12.47
C SER A 61 3.71 9.84 -11.21
N ARG A 62 4.15 10.50 -10.13
CA ARG A 62 3.36 10.66 -8.92
C ARG A 62 3.67 11.97 -8.22
N LYS A 63 2.73 12.40 -7.38
CA LYS A 63 2.93 13.49 -6.43
C LYS A 63 3.64 12.98 -5.18
N HIS A 64 4.36 13.89 -4.54
CA HIS A 64 5.13 13.59 -3.35
C HIS A 64 4.24 13.22 -2.17
N GLN A 65 3.11 13.93 -2.01
CA GLN A 65 2.08 13.72 -0.98
C GLN A 65 2.59 13.75 0.47
N ALA A 66 3.70 14.47 0.68
CA ALA A 66 4.38 14.59 1.95
C ALA A 66 5.17 15.90 1.98
N THR A 67 5.79 16.20 3.10
CA THR A 67 6.79 17.26 3.19
C THR A 67 8.12 16.68 3.62
N ASP A 68 9.17 16.92 2.82
CA ASP A 68 10.54 16.55 3.18
C ASP A 68 11.12 17.65 4.09
N ILE A 69 11.58 17.23 5.27
CA ILE A 69 12.19 18.10 6.28
C ILE A 69 13.66 17.74 6.35
N MET A 70 14.50 18.52 5.66
CA MET A 70 15.94 18.36 5.64
C MET A 70 16.51 18.74 7.02
N ALA A 71 17.31 17.85 7.60
CA ALA A 71 17.89 18.02 8.93
C ALA A 71 19.20 17.25 9.02
N ASP A 72 20.03 17.55 10.04
CA ASP A 72 21.26 16.79 10.23
C ASP A 72 20.94 15.32 10.55
N LYS A 73 21.77 14.40 10.04
CA LYS A 73 21.67 12.97 10.39
C LYS A 73 21.77 12.81 11.91
N LEU A 74 21.00 11.89 12.47
CA LEU A 74 20.83 11.67 13.91
C LEU A 74 20.17 12.83 14.70
N GLN A 75 19.59 13.82 14.03
CA GLN A 75 18.71 14.77 14.69
C GLN A 75 17.43 14.06 15.18
N ARG A 76 16.92 14.44 16.36
CA ARG A 76 15.80 13.71 16.99
C ARG A 76 14.47 14.01 16.31
N ILE A 77 13.74 12.95 16.00
CA ILE A 77 12.35 12.96 15.55
C ILE A 77 11.44 12.78 16.76
N HIS A 78 10.39 13.60 16.86
CA HIS A 78 9.39 13.58 17.91
C HIS A 78 8.00 13.30 17.35
N ALA A 79 7.16 12.64 18.13
CA ALA A 79 5.78 12.37 17.75
C ALA A 79 5.00 13.68 17.62
N ALA A 80 4.48 13.94 16.43
CA ALA A 80 3.71 15.14 16.08
C ALA A 80 2.40 15.23 16.91
N VAL A 81 1.83 14.08 17.27
CA VAL A 81 0.66 13.94 18.14
C VAL A 81 0.85 12.76 19.11
N GLY A 82 -0.02 12.66 20.11
CA GLY A 82 -0.13 11.46 20.93
C GLY A 82 -0.93 10.37 20.20
N GLY A 83 -0.57 9.11 20.41
CA GLY A 83 -1.18 8.00 19.69
C GLY A 83 -0.51 6.67 19.96
N GLU A 84 -0.87 5.66 19.18
CA GLU A 84 -0.26 4.33 19.20
C GLU A 84 0.68 4.17 18.00
N VAL A 85 1.84 3.57 18.21
CA VAL A 85 2.71 3.10 17.13
C VAL A 85 2.01 1.93 16.45
N CYS A 86 1.33 2.18 15.34
CA CYS A 86 0.57 1.15 14.63
C CYS A 86 1.35 0.49 13.50
N TRP A 87 2.53 1.04 13.17
CA TRP A 87 3.48 0.41 12.28
C TRP A 87 4.91 0.85 12.58
N ILE A 88 5.83 -0.11 12.66
CA ILE A 88 7.26 0.15 12.73
C ILE A 88 8.04 -0.91 11.97
N THR A 89 9.08 -0.51 11.25
CA THR A 89 9.94 -1.45 10.52
C THR A 89 11.18 -1.80 11.32
N GLY A 90 11.72 -3.01 11.16
CA GLY A 90 13.05 -3.31 11.65
C GLY A 90 13.18 -3.72 13.12
N VAL A 91 12.20 -3.38 13.98
CA VAL A 91 12.27 -3.72 15.42
C VAL A 91 12.16 -5.24 15.64
N ASP A 92 11.29 -5.92 14.90
CA ASP A 92 11.09 -7.37 14.94
C ASP A 92 11.42 -8.07 13.60
N SER A 93 12.09 -7.35 12.68
CA SER A 93 12.44 -7.84 11.34
C SER A 93 13.77 -7.24 10.87
N SER A 94 14.33 -7.74 9.76
CA SER A 94 15.39 -6.99 9.07
C SER A 94 14.84 -5.65 8.54
N MET A 95 15.73 -4.67 8.35
CA MET A 95 15.37 -3.40 7.71
C MET A 95 14.88 -3.65 6.27
N PRO A 96 13.71 -3.14 5.87
CA PRO A 96 13.26 -3.19 4.48
C PRO A 96 14.13 -2.33 3.56
N SER A 97 14.12 -2.60 2.25
CA SER A 97 14.88 -1.84 1.25
C SER A 97 14.41 -0.38 1.08
N TYR A 98 13.20 -0.05 1.50
CA TYR A 98 12.69 1.34 1.57
C TYR A 98 13.02 2.04 2.90
N GLY A 99 13.78 1.37 3.78
CA GLY A 99 14.36 1.97 4.97
C GLY A 99 13.52 1.81 6.22
N TYR A 100 14.01 2.41 7.30
CA TYR A 100 13.32 2.48 8.57
C TYR A 100 12.21 3.53 8.53
N MET A 101 11.04 3.16 9.05
CA MET A 101 9.83 3.97 9.14
C MET A 101 9.10 3.70 10.45
N ILE A 102 8.35 4.70 10.94
CA ILE A 102 7.36 4.56 12.00
C ILE A 102 6.08 5.29 11.59
N THR A 103 4.93 4.72 11.92
CA THR A 103 3.63 5.36 11.78
C THR A 103 2.92 5.42 13.12
N ILE A 104 2.43 6.60 13.47
CA ILE A 104 1.62 6.84 14.66
C ILE A 104 0.15 6.96 14.23
N CYS A 105 -0.68 6.07 14.74
CA CYS A 105 -2.13 6.22 14.69
C CYS A 105 -2.52 7.16 15.84
N GLY A 106 -2.79 8.42 15.48
CA GLY A 106 -3.06 9.51 16.38
C GLY A 106 -4.40 9.36 17.10
N ASP A 107 -4.46 9.91 18.31
CA ASP A 107 -5.71 9.98 19.08
C ASP A 107 -6.79 10.85 18.45
N ASP A 108 -6.40 11.65 17.47
CA ASP A 108 -7.26 12.47 16.63
C ASP A 108 -7.86 11.70 15.44
N GLY A 109 -7.58 10.40 15.32
CA GLY A 109 -8.07 9.54 14.25
C GLY A 109 -7.28 9.63 12.94
N LEU A 110 -6.17 10.37 12.93
CA LEU A 110 -5.28 10.50 11.77
C LEU A 110 -4.05 9.59 11.90
N GLU A 111 -3.42 9.27 10.79
CA GLU A 111 -2.17 8.51 10.74
C GLU A 111 -1.00 9.42 10.33
N TYR A 112 0.13 9.29 11.03
CA TYR A 112 1.32 10.13 10.83
C TYR A 112 2.52 9.24 10.52
N SER A 113 3.03 9.29 9.29
CA SER A 113 4.17 8.46 8.88
C SER A 113 5.46 9.26 8.84
N TYR A 114 6.52 8.67 9.38
CA TYR A 114 7.87 9.22 9.49
C TYR A 114 8.82 8.26 8.77
N VAL A 115 9.33 8.68 7.62
CA VAL A 115 10.12 7.83 6.71
C VAL A 115 11.55 8.34 6.58
N HIS A 116 12.46 7.44 6.18
CA HIS A 116 13.92 7.64 6.10
C HIS A 116 14.57 7.82 7.47
N ILE A 117 14.16 7.00 8.44
CA ILE A 117 14.75 6.98 9.79
C ILE A 117 16.17 6.45 9.72
N ASN A 118 17.06 6.94 10.57
CA ASN A 118 18.49 6.59 10.56
C ASN A 118 18.77 5.08 10.57
N ASN A 119 19.56 4.63 9.61
CA ASN A 119 20.12 3.28 9.53
C ASN A 119 21.63 3.26 9.72
N ASP A 120 22.29 4.39 9.98
CA ASP A 120 23.74 4.48 10.08
C ASP A 120 24.30 4.44 11.49
N THR A 121 25.54 3.97 11.60
CA THR A 121 26.32 4.15 12.81
C THR A 121 26.61 5.66 13.03
N PRO A 122 26.60 6.18 14.27
CA PRO A 122 26.94 7.58 14.51
C PRO A 122 28.31 7.98 13.94
N GLY A 123 28.29 8.97 13.04
CA GLY A 123 29.47 9.48 12.35
C GLY A 123 29.83 8.76 11.04
N THR A 124 28.98 7.84 10.56
CA THR A 124 29.16 7.12 9.30
C THR A 124 27.96 7.30 8.36
N ASP A 125 28.09 6.68 7.19
CA ASP A 125 27.11 6.56 6.11
C ASP A 125 27.21 5.12 5.59
N ASP A 126 26.89 4.16 6.45
CA ASP A 126 27.21 2.74 6.31
C ASP A 126 26.00 1.81 6.24
N GLY A 127 24.80 2.34 6.49
CA GLY A 127 23.56 1.59 6.56
C GLY A 127 23.55 0.45 7.60
N ALA A 128 24.49 0.46 8.56
CA ALA A 128 24.75 -0.65 9.48
C ALA A 128 24.47 -0.31 10.95
N GLY A 129 23.95 0.87 11.25
CA GLY A 129 23.60 1.35 12.59
C GLY A 129 22.48 0.58 13.26
N GLY A 130 21.58 -0.05 12.49
CA GLY A 130 20.50 -0.89 13.01
C GLY A 130 19.47 -0.15 13.88
N VAL A 131 18.52 -0.92 14.42
CA VAL A 131 17.34 -0.42 15.17
C VAL A 131 17.71 0.49 16.34
N GLY A 132 18.82 0.19 17.04
CA GLY A 132 19.27 0.96 18.20
C GLY A 132 19.74 2.38 17.87
N ASN A 133 20.11 2.64 16.61
CA ASN A 133 20.41 3.98 16.10
C ASN A 133 19.26 4.56 15.25
N ALA A 134 18.19 3.81 15.05
CA ALA A 134 17.01 4.23 14.29
C ALA A 134 15.93 4.83 15.22
N TYR A 135 15.57 4.09 16.27
CA TYR A 135 14.41 4.40 17.10
C TYR A 135 14.80 4.73 18.54
N ALA A 136 13.96 5.52 19.21
CA ALA A 136 14.11 5.78 20.63
C ALA A 136 13.85 4.51 21.46
N PRO A 137 14.49 4.34 22.62
CA PRO A 137 14.26 3.18 23.48
C PRO A 137 12.78 2.98 23.84
N GLY A 138 12.29 1.74 23.70
CA GLY A 138 10.92 1.37 24.07
C GLY A 138 9.87 1.62 22.98
N VAL A 139 10.24 2.21 21.86
CA VAL A 139 9.39 2.37 20.68
C VAL A 139 9.32 1.04 19.93
N ARG A 140 8.10 0.52 19.73
CA ARG A 140 7.78 -0.75 19.06
C ARG A 140 6.30 -0.76 18.67
N ASP A 141 5.87 -1.71 17.85
CA ASP A 141 4.46 -1.88 17.51
C ASP A 141 3.59 -1.98 18.78
N GLY A 142 2.46 -1.27 18.75
CA GLY A 142 1.52 -1.13 19.85
C GLY A 142 1.97 -0.23 21.00
N ALA A 143 3.16 0.38 20.93
CA ALA A 143 3.61 1.29 21.98
C ALA A 143 2.81 2.60 21.96
N ARG A 144 2.44 3.09 23.14
CA ARG A 144 1.84 4.42 23.27
C ARG A 144 2.92 5.49 23.23
N VAL A 145 2.69 6.57 22.50
CA VAL A 145 3.55 7.76 22.47
C VAL A 145 2.76 9.03 22.81
N GLU A 146 3.41 9.98 23.46
CA GLU A 146 2.85 11.29 23.76
C GLU A 146 3.29 12.33 22.71
N ARG A 147 2.47 13.36 22.49
CA ARG A 147 2.83 14.52 21.64
C ARG A 147 4.15 15.12 22.12
N GLY A 148 5.11 15.26 21.21
CA GLY A 148 6.45 15.77 21.50
C GLY A 148 7.40 14.75 22.11
N GLN A 149 7.00 13.48 22.30
CA GLN A 149 7.90 12.41 22.74
C GLN A 149 8.94 12.10 21.66
N TRP A 150 10.20 11.92 22.05
CA TRP A 150 11.26 11.44 21.14
C TRP A 150 10.99 10.00 20.72
N ILE A 151 10.95 9.75 19.40
CA ILE A 151 10.57 8.44 18.82
C ILE A 151 11.61 7.85 17.87
N ALA A 152 12.39 8.68 17.18
CA ALA A 152 13.34 8.20 16.18
C ALA A 152 14.46 9.22 15.92
N TYR A 153 15.34 8.89 14.97
CA TYR A 153 16.41 9.74 14.48
C TYR A 153 16.27 9.98 12.98
N VAL A 154 16.54 11.20 12.53
CA VAL A 154 16.62 11.55 11.11
C VAL A 154 17.78 10.78 10.47
N GLY A 155 17.52 10.18 9.31
CA GLY A 155 18.57 9.70 8.43
C GLY A 155 18.16 9.82 6.98
N ASP A 156 18.50 8.80 6.22
CA ASP A 156 18.34 8.67 4.78
C ASP A 156 18.16 7.20 4.39
N SER A 157 17.66 6.37 5.31
CA SER A 157 17.56 4.94 5.07
C SER A 157 16.69 4.59 3.86
N GLY A 158 17.06 3.49 3.23
CA GLY A 158 16.27 2.88 2.17
C GLY A 158 16.47 3.55 0.82
N ASN A 159 15.38 3.96 0.17
CA ASN A 159 15.45 4.63 -1.12
C ASN A 159 15.80 6.13 -1.04
N ALA A 160 16.11 6.64 0.16
CA ALA A 160 16.75 7.94 0.34
C ALA A 160 18.28 7.82 0.48
N GLU A 161 18.84 6.61 0.43
CA GLU A 161 20.27 6.37 0.67
C GLU A 161 21.12 7.18 -0.33
N GLY A 162 22.10 7.93 0.19
CA GLY A 162 22.94 8.84 -0.61
C GLY A 162 22.27 10.16 -1.01
N THR A 163 21.06 10.46 -0.51
CA THR A 163 20.48 11.81 -0.54
C THR A 163 20.86 12.59 0.73
N GLY A 164 20.58 13.89 0.79
CA GLY A 164 20.77 14.62 2.05
C GLY A 164 19.83 14.08 3.14
N PRO A 165 20.27 13.92 4.40
CA PRO A 165 19.43 13.39 5.47
C PRO A 165 18.17 14.24 5.67
N HIS A 166 17.02 13.57 5.73
CA HIS A 166 15.73 14.23 5.82
C HIS A 166 14.66 13.32 6.40
N LEU A 167 13.66 13.93 7.02
CA LEU A 167 12.42 13.24 7.38
C LEU A 167 11.39 13.46 6.27
N HIS A 168 10.92 12.38 5.66
CA HIS A 168 9.73 12.41 4.81
C HIS A 168 8.49 12.20 5.70
N PHE A 169 7.72 13.27 5.89
CA PHE A 169 6.59 13.31 6.82
C PHE A 169 5.25 13.42 6.06
N SER A 170 4.32 12.52 6.36
CA SER A 170 2.97 12.52 5.76
C SER A 170 1.87 12.35 6.81
N ILE A 171 0.68 12.86 6.48
CA ILE A 171 -0.53 12.79 7.30
C ILE A 171 -1.62 12.15 6.45
N TYR A 172 -2.25 11.12 6.98
CA TYR A 172 -3.35 10.41 6.34
C TYR A 172 -4.60 10.45 7.21
N ASP A 173 -5.74 10.68 6.58
CA ASP A 173 -7.06 10.69 7.18
C ASP A 173 -7.86 9.54 6.56
N PRO A 174 -8.10 8.45 7.32
CA PRO A 174 -8.81 7.29 6.81
C PRO A 174 -10.28 7.58 6.49
N GLU A 175 -10.85 8.66 7.01
CA GLU A 175 -12.25 9.06 6.79
C GLU A 175 -12.39 10.08 5.65
N LEU A 176 -11.29 10.64 5.16
CA LEU A 176 -11.33 11.68 4.15
C LEU A 176 -11.47 11.11 2.73
N VAL A 177 -12.67 11.26 2.18
CA VAL A 177 -12.98 11.08 0.75
C VAL A 177 -13.14 12.47 0.11
N ASP A 178 -12.14 12.94 -0.65
CA ASP A 178 -12.22 14.20 -1.39
C ASP A 178 -12.65 13.94 -2.85
N PRO A 179 -13.87 14.36 -3.27
CA PRO A 179 -14.37 14.16 -4.63
C PRO A 179 -13.51 14.85 -5.70
N ARG A 180 -12.71 15.87 -5.33
CA ARG A 180 -11.77 16.53 -6.26
C ARG A 180 -10.48 15.72 -6.43
N LEU A 181 -10.13 14.88 -5.46
CA LEU A 181 -9.00 13.95 -5.56
C LEU A 181 -9.38 12.65 -6.28
N ALA A 182 -10.67 12.39 -6.50
CA ALA A 182 -11.17 11.20 -7.21
C ALA A 182 -10.73 11.08 -8.68
N VAL A 183 -10.27 12.17 -9.29
CA VAL A 183 -9.74 12.25 -10.67
C VAL A 183 -8.30 12.76 -10.72
N SER A 184 -7.61 12.74 -9.58
CA SER A 184 -6.35 13.45 -9.37
C SER A 184 -5.22 12.45 -9.07
N PRO A 185 -3.94 12.74 -9.37
CA PRO A 185 -2.81 11.84 -9.09
C PRO A 185 -2.50 11.67 -7.59
N TYR A 186 -3.43 12.06 -6.72
CA TYR A 186 -3.31 12.00 -5.27
C TYR A 186 -4.07 10.78 -4.75
N ALA A 187 -3.44 9.98 -3.89
CA ALA A 187 -4.16 9.03 -3.07
C ALA A 187 -5.24 9.75 -2.24
N GLN A 188 -6.44 9.15 -2.17
CA GLN A 188 -7.50 9.63 -1.27
C GLN A 188 -6.98 9.62 0.17
N GLY A 189 -7.50 10.51 1.02
CA GLY A 189 -7.15 10.55 2.43
C GLY A 189 -5.85 11.28 2.80
N VAL A 190 -5.00 11.73 1.87
CA VAL A 190 -3.72 12.35 2.26
C VAL A 190 -3.86 13.86 2.48
N ILE A 191 -3.45 14.35 3.65
CA ILE A 191 -3.45 15.77 4.03
C ILE A 191 -2.07 16.38 3.76
N ASN A 192 -2.01 17.59 3.18
CA ASN A 192 -0.76 18.33 3.01
C ASN A 192 -0.18 18.75 4.38
N PRO A 193 0.98 18.21 4.80
CA PRO A 193 1.54 18.52 6.11
C PRO A 193 2.10 19.95 6.22
N PHE A 194 2.45 20.59 5.08
CA PHE A 194 3.20 21.84 5.06
C PHE A 194 2.53 22.95 5.89
N ASN A 195 1.23 23.19 5.70
CA ASN A 195 0.51 24.22 6.45
C ASN A 195 0.41 23.89 7.95
N SER A 196 0.34 22.62 8.30
CA SER A 196 0.34 22.16 9.70
C SER A 196 1.71 22.40 10.36
N LEU A 197 2.80 22.16 9.62
CA LEU A 197 4.17 22.45 10.04
C LEU A 197 4.41 23.95 10.23
N GLU A 198 3.99 24.79 9.28
CA GLU A 198 4.06 26.25 9.39
C GLU A 198 3.27 26.76 10.61
N SER A 199 2.09 26.21 10.83
CA SER A 199 1.24 26.56 11.96
C SER A 199 1.90 26.20 13.31
N ALA A 200 2.52 25.00 13.41
CA ALA A 200 3.27 24.60 14.60
C ALA A 200 4.44 25.54 14.89
N ARG A 201 5.20 25.95 13.85
CA ARG A 201 6.27 26.94 13.97
C ARG A 201 5.77 28.29 14.45
N ALA A 202 4.69 28.80 13.86
CA ALA A 202 4.11 30.08 14.23
C ALA A 202 3.63 30.10 15.69
N ARG A 203 3.14 28.96 16.20
CA ARG A 203 2.77 28.78 17.61
C ARG A 203 3.95 28.57 18.55
N GLY A 204 5.15 28.34 18.02
CA GLY A 204 6.33 27.97 18.81
C GLY A 204 6.24 26.56 19.40
N ASP A 205 5.36 25.72 18.86
CA ASP A 205 5.19 24.32 19.28
C ASP A 205 6.28 23.46 18.62
N LEU A 206 7.50 23.67 19.11
CA LEU A 206 8.71 23.04 18.65
C LEU A 206 9.23 22.08 19.72
N PRO A 207 9.67 20.87 19.35
CA PRO A 207 10.24 19.94 20.29
C PRO A 207 11.51 20.54 20.91
N GLY A 208 11.56 20.55 22.24
CA GLY A 208 12.66 21.16 23.01
C GLY A 208 12.47 22.64 23.36
N ALA A 209 11.36 23.30 22.98
CA ALA A 209 11.04 24.66 23.43
C ALA A 209 10.30 24.63 24.79
N SER A 210 11.08 24.59 25.88
CA SER A 210 10.70 24.82 27.28
C SER A 210 9.78 23.79 27.97
N GLY A 211 10.34 23.02 28.91
CA GLY A 211 9.55 22.35 29.95
C GLY A 211 10.21 21.11 30.57
N THR A 212 10.80 21.28 31.76
CA THR A 212 11.28 20.23 32.66
C THR A 212 10.19 19.22 33.02
N VAL A 213 10.43 17.92 32.80
CA VAL A 213 9.78 16.84 33.57
C VAL A 213 10.86 15.98 34.22
N THR A 214 10.82 16.03 35.54
CA THR A 214 11.61 15.30 36.54
C THR A 214 11.43 13.79 36.44
N ALA A 215 12.55 13.06 36.38
CA ALA A 215 12.60 11.63 36.69
C ALA A 215 12.74 11.38 38.20
N PRO A 216 12.07 10.38 38.79
CA PRO A 216 12.50 9.72 40.01
C PRO A 216 13.18 8.35 39.71
N PRO A 217 13.91 7.76 40.68
CA PRO A 217 15.27 7.26 40.43
C PRO A 217 15.43 5.72 40.44
N GLY A 218 16.56 5.27 39.87
CA GLY A 218 17.16 3.93 40.02
C GLY A 218 17.25 3.21 38.68
N GLU A 219 18.39 2.76 38.15
CA GLU A 219 19.71 2.47 38.72
C GLU A 219 20.73 2.50 37.55
N VAL A 220 21.88 3.14 37.75
CA VAL A 220 22.97 3.21 36.77
C VAL A 220 24.04 2.21 37.17
N THR A 221 24.41 1.30 36.26
CA THR A 221 25.70 0.61 36.30
C THR A 221 26.61 1.21 35.24
N LEU A 222 27.73 1.78 35.67
CA LEU A 222 28.76 2.41 34.84
C LEU A 222 29.58 1.35 34.10
N ILE A 223 29.72 1.49 32.78
CA ILE A 223 30.86 0.95 32.03
C ILE A 223 31.59 2.15 31.43
N ASP A 224 32.82 2.35 31.90
CA ASP A 224 33.78 3.36 31.45
C ASP A 224 34.50 2.82 30.21
N LEU A 225 34.46 3.56 29.11
CA LEU A 225 35.34 3.36 27.96
C LEU A 225 35.74 4.72 27.38
N ARG A 226 36.73 5.37 28.00
CA ARG A 226 37.60 6.28 27.26
C ARG A 226 38.50 5.50 26.29
N PRO A 227 38.85 6.09 25.13
CA PRO A 227 39.46 5.36 24.02
C PRO A 227 40.97 5.18 24.22
N GLU A 228 41.47 3.96 24.05
CA GLU A 228 42.87 3.70 23.76
C GLU A 228 43.10 3.79 22.25
N SER A 229 44.11 4.55 21.87
CA SER A 229 44.56 4.78 20.51
C SER A 229 45.22 3.53 19.91
N GLY A 230 44.64 3.01 18.81
CA GLY A 230 45.28 2.02 17.95
C GLY A 230 44.81 2.22 16.51
N THR A 231 45.73 2.49 15.60
CA THR A 231 45.48 2.60 14.16
C THR A 231 45.10 1.24 13.57
N PRO A 232 43.93 1.07 12.91
CA PRO A 232 43.59 -0.19 12.27
C PRO A 232 44.23 -0.29 10.88
N SER A 233 44.75 -1.48 10.57
CA SER A 233 45.25 -1.87 9.26
C SER A 233 44.08 -2.26 8.35
N ILE A 234 44.18 -1.89 7.07
CA ILE A 234 43.17 -2.15 6.03
C ILE A 234 43.14 -3.65 5.68
N PRO A 235 41.99 -4.35 5.72
CA PRO A 235 41.87 -5.72 5.22
C PRO A 235 41.82 -5.76 3.67
N PRO A 236 42.29 -6.84 3.02
CA PRO A 236 42.31 -6.92 1.56
C PRO A 236 40.90 -7.05 0.97
N ALA A 237 40.73 -6.52 -0.25
CA ALA A 237 39.48 -6.47 -0.99
C ALA A 237 38.89 -7.86 -1.29
N PRO A 238 37.55 -7.99 -1.34
CA PRO A 238 36.88 -9.24 -1.73
C PRO A 238 37.11 -9.55 -3.22
N PRO A 239 37.06 -10.84 -3.62
CA PRO A 239 37.22 -11.23 -5.02
C PRO A 239 36.02 -10.75 -5.87
N PRO A 240 36.22 -10.54 -7.19
CA PRO A 240 35.14 -10.12 -8.08
C PRO A 240 34.03 -11.17 -8.14
N GLY A 241 32.78 -10.71 -8.19
CA GLY A 241 31.59 -11.54 -8.33
C GLY A 241 31.54 -12.29 -9.67
N PRO A 242 30.73 -13.35 -9.78
CA PRO A 242 30.59 -14.12 -11.02
C PRO A 242 30.00 -13.26 -12.15
N GLU A 243 30.47 -13.51 -13.38
CA GLU A 243 29.92 -12.93 -14.61
C GLU A 243 28.44 -13.33 -14.82
N PRO A 244 27.64 -12.50 -15.52
CA PRO A 244 26.23 -12.80 -15.77
C PRO A 244 26.05 -14.10 -16.56
N GLU A 245 25.20 -15.00 -16.04
CA GLU A 245 24.83 -16.26 -16.71
C GLU A 245 23.93 -16.01 -17.94
N GLU A 246 24.08 -16.87 -18.96
CA GLU A 246 23.34 -16.84 -20.23
C GLU A 246 21.80 -16.97 -20.04
N PRO A 247 20.98 -16.51 -21.02
CA PRO A 247 19.53 -16.61 -20.94
C PRO A 247 19.05 -18.07 -20.88
N ALA A 248 18.02 -18.33 -20.09
CA ALA A 248 17.45 -19.67 -19.86
C ALA A 248 17.06 -20.40 -21.17
N GLU A 249 17.46 -21.68 -21.27
CA GLU A 249 17.10 -22.58 -22.37
C GLU A 249 15.57 -22.79 -22.50
N PRO A 250 15.06 -23.04 -23.72
CA PRO A 250 13.63 -23.26 -23.97
C PRO A 250 13.11 -24.55 -23.32
N ALA A 251 11.79 -24.59 -23.09
CA ALA A 251 11.08 -25.73 -22.49
C ALA A 251 11.41 -27.06 -23.20
N GLU A 252 11.62 -28.12 -22.42
CA GLU A 252 11.82 -29.47 -22.98
C GLU A 252 10.60 -29.91 -23.80
N PRO A 253 10.80 -30.58 -24.95
CA PRO A 253 9.69 -31.04 -25.78
C PRO A 253 8.83 -32.06 -25.03
N ILE A 254 7.56 -32.16 -25.44
CA ILE A 254 6.57 -33.12 -24.91
C ILE A 254 7.20 -34.53 -24.93
N GLY A 255 7.38 -35.13 -23.76
CA GLY A 255 7.99 -36.46 -23.63
C GLY A 255 7.13 -37.53 -24.31
N GLU A 256 7.73 -38.68 -24.63
CA GLU A 256 7.08 -39.79 -25.36
C GLU A 256 5.78 -40.33 -24.68
N ASP A 257 5.51 -39.94 -23.43
CA ASP A 257 4.33 -40.31 -22.64
C ASP A 257 3.09 -39.39 -22.83
N GLY A 258 3.18 -38.34 -23.65
CA GLY A 258 2.05 -37.42 -23.92
C GLY A 258 1.80 -36.36 -22.84
N TYR A 259 2.77 -36.14 -21.96
CA TYR A 259 2.72 -35.09 -20.93
C TYR A 259 3.79 -34.02 -21.19
N ALA A 260 3.44 -32.76 -20.97
CA ALA A 260 4.36 -31.63 -20.99
C ALA A 260 4.62 -31.12 -19.57
N ARG A 261 5.89 -30.89 -19.22
CA ARG A 261 6.28 -30.22 -17.97
C ARG A 261 6.55 -28.75 -18.27
N LEU A 262 5.71 -27.88 -17.72
CA LEU A 262 5.93 -26.44 -17.73
C LEU A 262 6.55 -26.04 -16.39
N ALA A 263 7.86 -25.80 -16.39
CA ALA A 263 8.63 -25.48 -15.20
C ALA A 263 9.87 -24.65 -15.56
N GLY A 264 10.42 -23.97 -14.55
CA GLY A 264 11.73 -23.32 -14.63
C GLY A 264 12.50 -23.47 -13.32
N ALA A 265 13.66 -22.82 -13.22
CA ALA A 265 14.56 -22.91 -12.04
C ALA A 265 13.90 -22.49 -10.72
N GLY A 266 12.88 -21.63 -10.79
CA GLY A 266 12.09 -21.21 -9.65
C GLY A 266 10.66 -20.85 -10.04
N ARG A 267 9.93 -20.28 -9.09
CA ARG A 267 8.53 -19.85 -9.27
C ARG A 267 8.40 -18.77 -10.35
N VAL A 268 9.37 -17.87 -10.47
CA VAL A 268 9.39 -16.80 -11.48
C VAL A 268 9.50 -17.41 -12.87
N GLN A 269 10.51 -18.23 -13.11
CA GLN A 269 10.72 -18.89 -14.40
C GLN A 269 9.61 -19.88 -14.74
N THR A 270 9.00 -20.52 -13.73
CA THR A 270 7.82 -21.38 -13.94
C THR A 270 6.62 -20.57 -14.43
N ALA A 271 6.37 -19.39 -13.87
CA ALA A 271 5.31 -18.50 -14.34
C ALA A 271 5.57 -18.02 -15.79
N VAL A 272 6.83 -17.70 -16.13
CA VAL A 272 7.23 -17.35 -17.50
C VAL A 272 7.05 -18.54 -18.45
N ALA A 273 7.41 -19.75 -18.05
CA ALA A 273 7.21 -20.96 -18.87
C ALA A 273 5.72 -21.22 -19.14
N LEU A 274 4.86 -21.05 -18.14
CA LEU A 274 3.40 -21.13 -18.30
C LEU A 274 2.86 -20.05 -19.26
N SER A 275 3.38 -18.82 -19.14
CA SER A 275 3.03 -17.71 -20.04
C SER A 275 3.36 -18.03 -21.49
N ARG A 276 4.58 -18.50 -21.76
CA ARG A 276 5.05 -18.83 -23.12
C ARG A 276 4.25 -19.94 -23.79
N GLU A 277 3.86 -20.95 -23.04
CA GLU A 277 3.03 -22.04 -23.57
C GLU A 277 1.60 -21.56 -23.86
N THR A 278 1.05 -20.70 -23.00
CA THR A 278 -0.37 -20.31 -23.06
C THR A 278 -0.63 -19.15 -24.03
N TYR A 279 0.29 -18.20 -24.10
CA TYR A 279 0.09 -16.92 -24.78
C TYR A 279 1.15 -16.70 -25.86
N ALA A 280 0.72 -16.72 -27.13
CA ALA A 280 1.56 -16.23 -28.23
C ALA A 280 1.85 -14.72 -28.06
N SER A 281 0.83 -13.97 -27.67
CA SER A 281 0.85 -12.55 -27.31
C SER A 281 -0.22 -12.28 -26.23
N ALA A 282 -0.06 -11.21 -25.46
CA ALA A 282 -1.08 -10.72 -24.53
C ALA A 282 -0.95 -9.20 -24.41
N GLU A 283 -2.07 -8.48 -24.54
CA GLU A 283 -2.08 -7.02 -24.44
C GLU A 283 -1.86 -6.55 -22.99
N THR A 284 -2.28 -7.38 -22.03
CA THR A 284 -2.18 -7.10 -20.59
C THR A 284 -1.36 -8.17 -19.89
N VAL A 285 -0.60 -7.79 -18.86
CA VAL A 285 0.06 -8.70 -17.90
C VAL A 285 -0.40 -8.40 -16.48
N VAL A 286 -0.45 -9.42 -15.61
CA VAL A 286 -0.65 -9.20 -14.17
C VAL A 286 0.60 -9.63 -13.43
N VAL A 287 1.20 -8.73 -12.66
CA VAL A 287 2.45 -8.95 -11.93
C VAL A 287 2.18 -8.93 -10.42
N VAL A 288 2.63 -9.98 -9.73
CA VAL A 288 2.45 -10.15 -8.29
C VAL A 288 3.74 -10.56 -7.59
N PRO A 289 3.86 -10.37 -6.26
CA PRO A 289 5.02 -10.84 -5.52
C PRO A 289 5.21 -12.35 -5.63
N ALA A 290 6.40 -12.78 -6.03
CA ALA A 290 6.79 -14.18 -6.06
C ALA A 290 6.67 -14.83 -4.68
N GLY A 291 6.88 -14.06 -3.61
CA GLY A 291 6.77 -14.52 -2.22
C GLY A 291 5.35 -14.68 -1.68
N SER A 292 4.30 -14.27 -2.41
CA SER A 292 2.94 -14.25 -1.86
C SER A 292 1.94 -15.11 -2.64
N TYR A 293 1.34 -16.08 -1.93
CA TYR A 293 0.25 -16.88 -2.50
C TYR A 293 -1.07 -16.08 -2.58
N THR A 294 -1.28 -15.10 -1.70
CA THR A 294 -2.55 -14.38 -1.60
C THR A 294 -2.78 -13.50 -2.83
N GLU A 295 -1.82 -12.65 -3.16
CA GLU A 295 -1.85 -11.78 -4.35
C GLU A 295 -1.99 -12.62 -5.61
N ALA A 296 -1.23 -13.72 -5.74
CA ALA A 296 -1.34 -14.63 -6.89
C ALA A 296 -2.72 -15.31 -6.99
N LEU A 297 -3.30 -15.74 -5.86
CA LEU A 297 -4.65 -16.31 -5.81
C LEU A 297 -5.70 -15.30 -6.24
N LEU A 298 -5.63 -14.08 -5.72
CA LEU A 298 -6.58 -13.01 -6.01
C LEU A 298 -6.42 -12.46 -7.43
N ALA A 299 -5.20 -12.50 -7.98
CA ALA A 299 -4.90 -12.09 -9.35
C ALA A 299 -5.55 -12.99 -10.41
N ALA A 300 -5.68 -14.29 -10.14
CA ALA A 300 -6.12 -15.28 -11.12
C ALA A 300 -7.45 -14.93 -11.83
N PRO A 301 -8.55 -14.56 -11.15
CA PRO A 301 -9.79 -14.19 -11.84
C PRO A 301 -9.68 -12.91 -12.66
N LEU A 302 -8.97 -11.88 -12.18
CA LEU A 302 -8.74 -10.66 -12.96
C LEU A 302 -7.89 -10.94 -14.20
N ALA A 303 -6.81 -11.71 -14.05
CA ALA A 303 -5.94 -12.10 -15.16
C ALA A 303 -6.72 -12.88 -16.23
N ALA A 304 -7.60 -13.81 -15.83
CA ALA A 304 -8.44 -14.56 -16.77
C ALA A 304 -9.52 -13.69 -17.43
N LEU A 305 -10.04 -12.68 -16.74
CA LEU A 305 -11.00 -11.72 -17.29
C LEU A 305 -10.37 -10.87 -18.40
N VAL A 306 -9.12 -10.44 -18.22
CA VAL A 306 -8.40 -9.57 -19.16
C VAL A 306 -7.50 -10.32 -20.14
N GLY A 307 -7.52 -11.66 -20.10
CA GLY A 307 -6.72 -12.50 -21.01
C GLY A 307 -5.20 -12.40 -20.79
N ALA A 308 -4.78 -12.20 -19.55
CA ALA A 308 -3.38 -11.96 -19.17
C ALA A 308 -2.74 -13.16 -18.45
N PRO A 309 -1.42 -13.38 -18.61
CA PRO A 309 -0.66 -14.22 -17.70
C PRO A 309 -0.49 -13.55 -16.32
N VAL A 310 -0.42 -14.37 -15.27
CA VAL A 310 0.07 -13.96 -13.95
C VAL A 310 1.57 -14.23 -13.89
N LEU A 311 2.37 -13.18 -13.87
CA LEU A 311 3.83 -13.21 -13.75
C LEU A 311 4.24 -12.89 -12.31
N LEU A 312 5.36 -13.49 -11.89
CA LEU A 312 5.86 -13.36 -10.53
C LEU A 312 7.18 -12.62 -10.51
N THR A 313 7.35 -11.64 -9.64
CA THR A 313 8.64 -10.96 -9.46
C THR A 313 9.10 -10.90 -8.01
N GLY A 314 10.41 -10.78 -7.79
CA GLY A 314 11.03 -10.68 -6.47
C GLY A 314 10.83 -9.31 -5.82
N ALA A 315 11.24 -9.20 -4.56
CA ALA A 315 11.18 -7.95 -3.79
C ALA A 315 12.23 -6.92 -4.21
N ASP A 316 13.19 -7.31 -5.05
CA ASP A 316 14.32 -6.48 -5.48
C ASP A 316 14.04 -5.65 -6.74
N GLY A 317 12.88 -5.82 -7.38
CA GLY A 317 12.54 -5.16 -8.64
C GLY A 317 11.85 -6.08 -9.64
N LEU A 318 11.76 -5.66 -10.91
CA LEU A 318 11.22 -6.52 -11.97
C LEU A 318 12.29 -7.55 -12.37
N HIS A 319 11.98 -8.83 -12.24
CA HIS A 319 12.90 -9.89 -12.62
C HIS A 319 13.16 -9.82 -14.14
N ALA A 320 14.41 -9.96 -14.57
CA ALA A 320 14.79 -9.83 -15.98
C ALA A 320 13.99 -10.77 -16.91
N ASP A 321 13.79 -12.03 -16.50
CA ASP A 321 12.92 -12.97 -17.25
C ASP A 321 11.47 -12.48 -17.40
N VAL A 322 10.94 -11.75 -16.41
CA VAL A 322 9.60 -11.17 -16.48
C VAL A 322 9.59 -9.99 -17.44
N ALA A 323 10.56 -9.08 -17.35
CA ALA A 323 10.69 -7.97 -18.29
C ALA A 323 10.80 -8.46 -19.75
N ALA A 324 11.61 -9.48 -19.99
CA ALA A 324 11.75 -10.11 -21.30
C ALA A 324 10.44 -10.77 -21.77
N GLU A 325 9.68 -11.39 -20.86
CA GLU A 325 8.39 -11.99 -21.18
C GLU A 325 7.32 -10.94 -21.49
N VAL A 326 7.28 -9.83 -20.75
CA VAL A 326 6.41 -8.67 -21.04
C VAL A 326 6.66 -8.14 -22.45
N ALA A 327 7.93 -7.91 -22.80
CA ALA A 327 8.33 -7.47 -24.13
C ALA A 327 7.97 -8.50 -25.22
N ARG A 328 8.18 -9.80 -24.94
CA ARG A 328 7.84 -10.89 -25.88
C ARG A 328 6.34 -10.97 -26.15
N LEU A 329 5.51 -10.77 -25.12
CA LEU A 329 4.06 -10.78 -25.23
C LEU A 329 3.52 -9.57 -26.02
N GLY A 330 4.31 -8.49 -26.11
CA GLY A 330 3.86 -7.20 -26.64
C GLY A 330 2.83 -6.55 -25.73
N ALA A 331 2.96 -6.76 -24.40
CA ALA A 331 2.00 -6.24 -23.43
C ALA A 331 2.17 -4.73 -23.28
N VAL A 332 1.07 -4.01 -23.49
CA VAL A 332 0.98 -2.54 -23.35
C VAL A 332 0.26 -2.13 -22.07
N ASN A 333 -0.41 -3.07 -21.40
CA ASN A 333 -1.08 -2.83 -20.13
C ASN A 333 -0.47 -3.75 -19.04
N ALA A 334 -0.37 -3.26 -17.81
CA ALA A 334 0.01 -4.10 -16.68
C ALA A 334 -0.78 -3.78 -15.40
N TYR A 335 -1.06 -4.83 -14.63
CA TYR A 335 -1.59 -4.73 -13.27
C TYR A 335 -0.57 -5.23 -12.26
N LEU A 336 -0.21 -4.37 -11.31
CA LEU A 336 0.54 -4.76 -10.11
C LEU A 336 -0.45 -5.05 -8.99
N ILE A 337 -0.52 -6.29 -8.50
CA ILE A 337 -1.38 -6.64 -7.37
C ILE A 337 -0.48 -6.90 -6.17
N GLY A 338 -0.45 -5.95 -5.25
CA GLY A 338 0.43 -5.95 -4.08
C GLY A 338 1.00 -4.57 -3.74
N GLY A 339 1.36 -4.41 -2.47
CA GLY A 339 1.98 -3.20 -1.94
C GLY A 339 3.43 -3.02 -2.38
N ARG A 340 3.97 -1.82 -2.13
CA ARG A 340 5.35 -1.46 -2.46
C ARG A 340 6.40 -2.14 -1.57
N ASP A 341 5.96 -2.78 -0.49
CA ASP A 341 6.78 -3.63 0.37
C ASP A 341 7.28 -4.90 -0.35
N ARG A 342 6.55 -5.37 -1.37
CA ARG A 342 6.86 -6.60 -2.11
C ARG A 342 6.94 -6.41 -3.63
N LEU A 343 6.34 -5.35 -4.15
CA LEU A 343 6.47 -4.89 -5.53
C LEU A 343 7.04 -3.47 -5.49
N PRO A 344 8.36 -3.29 -5.32
CA PRO A 344 8.97 -1.97 -5.14
C PRO A 344 8.75 -1.04 -6.33
N ALA A 345 8.92 0.27 -6.09
CA ALA A 345 8.62 1.34 -7.05
C ALA A 345 9.42 1.29 -8.37
N GLY A 346 10.53 0.53 -8.41
CA GLY A 346 11.33 0.34 -9.62
C GLY A 346 10.59 -0.47 -10.70
N ILE A 347 9.70 -1.38 -10.28
CA ILE A 347 8.97 -2.27 -11.20
C ILE A 347 8.14 -1.49 -12.21
N GLU A 348 7.51 -0.39 -11.78
CA GLU A 348 6.72 0.45 -12.68
C GLU A 348 7.57 1.00 -13.83
N SER A 349 8.82 1.42 -13.55
CA SER A 349 9.74 1.93 -14.57
C SER A 349 10.25 0.79 -15.46
N ASP A 350 10.62 -0.33 -14.87
CA ASP A 350 11.09 -1.51 -15.59
C ASP A 350 10.00 -2.07 -16.55
N LEU A 351 8.72 -2.01 -16.15
CA LEU A 351 7.59 -2.41 -17.00
C LEU A 351 7.39 -1.45 -18.18
N VAL A 352 7.54 -0.14 -17.95
CA VAL A 352 7.48 0.86 -19.03
C VAL A 352 8.63 0.67 -20.01
N GLU A 353 9.84 0.43 -19.51
CA GLU A 353 10.99 0.09 -20.37
C GLU A 353 10.77 -1.22 -21.15
N ALA A 354 10.03 -2.17 -20.59
CA ALA A 354 9.64 -3.41 -21.26
C ALA A 354 8.48 -3.24 -22.28
N GLY A 355 7.89 -2.04 -22.41
CA GLY A 355 6.88 -1.71 -23.42
C GLY A 355 5.47 -1.45 -22.89
N VAL A 356 5.26 -1.44 -21.57
CA VAL A 356 3.96 -1.12 -20.96
C VAL A 356 3.69 0.39 -21.05
N GLU A 357 2.49 0.75 -21.47
CA GLU A 357 2.00 2.13 -21.58
C GLU A 357 0.98 2.47 -20.49
N ASP A 358 0.09 1.53 -20.15
CA ASP A 358 -0.92 1.69 -19.11
C ASP A 358 -0.64 0.77 -17.92
N LEU A 359 -0.64 1.34 -16.72
CA LEU A 359 -0.23 0.64 -15.50
C LEU A 359 -1.19 0.93 -14.35
N GLY A 360 -1.85 -0.13 -13.88
CA GLY A 360 -2.66 -0.12 -12.66
C GLY A 360 -1.93 -0.79 -11.50
N ARG A 361 -2.14 -0.30 -10.28
CA ARG A 361 -1.72 -1.01 -9.05
C ARG A 361 -2.90 -1.17 -8.10
N LEU A 362 -3.21 -2.42 -7.76
CA LEU A 362 -4.16 -2.77 -6.71
C LEU A 362 -3.41 -3.03 -5.41
N VAL A 363 -3.61 -2.15 -4.43
CA VAL A 363 -3.00 -2.22 -3.11
C VAL A 363 -4.04 -1.91 -2.05
N ALA A 364 -4.06 -2.69 -0.99
CA ALA A 364 -4.97 -2.50 0.12
C ALA A 364 -4.26 -2.76 1.46
N PRO A 365 -4.79 -2.23 2.57
CA PRO A 365 -4.17 -2.35 3.90
C PRO A 365 -3.98 -3.80 4.37
N ASP A 366 -4.85 -4.70 3.93
CA ASP A 366 -4.74 -6.13 4.21
C ASP A 366 -5.25 -6.99 3.05
N ARG A 367 -5.07 -8.31 3.18
CA ARG A 367 -5.51 -9.30 2.17
C ARG A 367 -7.03 -9.34 1.96
N TYR A 368 -7.81 -8.98 2.97
CA TYR A 368 -9.27 -9.02 2.90
C TYR A 368 -9.79 -7.83 2.10
N ALA A 369 -9.28 -6.63 2.41
CA ALA A 369 -9.49 -5.42 1.64
C ALA A 369 -8.95 -5.58 0.21
N LEU A 370 -7.82 -6.26 0.00
CA LEU A 370 -7.31 -6.54 -1.34
C LEU A 370 -8.27 -7.44 -2.13
N SER A 371 -8.82 -8.48 -1.50
CA SER A 371 -9.80 -9.36 -2.15
C SER A 371 -11.07 -8.62 -2.57
N ALA A 372 -11.53 -7.68 -1.74
CA ALA A 372 -12.63 -6.78 -2.06
C ALA A 372 -12.29 -5.79 -3.19
N MET A 373 -11.07 -5.23 -3.17
CA MET A 373 -10.61 -4.29 -4.20
C MET A 373 -10.50 -4.96 -5.57
N VAL A 374 -9.95 -6.16 -5.65
CA VAL A 374 -9.90 -6.92 -6.91
C VAL A 374 -11.31 -7.22 -7.42
N ALA A 375 -12.25 -7.56 -6.54
CA ALA A 375 -13.64 -7.79 -6.93
C ALA A 375 -14.32 -6.54 -7.50
N ARG A 376 -14.05 -5.36 -6.92
CA ARG A 376 -14.51 -4.07 -7.45
C ARG A 376 -13.85 -3.73 -8.78
N GLU A 377 -12.54 -3.97 -8.91
CA GLU A 377 -11.83 -3.77 -10.17
C GLU A 377 -12.44 -4.63 -11.28
N MET A 378 -12.76 -5.89 -11.01
CA MET A 378 -13.40 -6.75 -12.01
C MET A 378 -14.76 -6.21 -12.49
N LEU A 379 -15.50 -5.41 -11.70
CA LEU A 379 -16.75 -4.77 -12.14
C LEU A 379 -16.53 -3.55 -13.06
N THR A 380 -15.32 -3.00 -13.14
CA THR A 380 -15.04 -1.89 -14.06
C THR A 380 -14.97 -2.35 -15.51
N TYR A 381 -14.87 -3.66 -15.72
CA TYR A 381 -14.73 -4.30 -17.01
C TYR A 381 -16.08 -4.53 -17.69
N PRO A 382 -16.27 -4.07 -18.94
CA PRO A 382 -17.54 -4.19 -19.67
C PRO A 382 -18.05 -5.62 -19.87
N GLN A 383 -17.20 -6.63 -19.70
CA GLN A 383 -17.57 -8.04 -19.77
C GLN A 383 -18.31 -8.53 -18.51
N VAL A 384 -18.38 -7.70 -17.47
CA VAL A 384 -18.95 -8.03 -16.16
C VAL A 384 -20.07 -7.02 -15.84
N ASP A 385 -21.32 -7.44 -16.02
CA ASP A 385 -22.49 -6.67 -15.59
C ASP A 385 -22.74 -6.85 -14.09
N ASP A 386 -22.65 -8.11 -13.63
CA ASP A 386 -22.80 -8.53 -12.23
C ASP A 386 -22.05 -9.84 -11.98
N PHE A 387 -22.05 -10.29 -10.72
CA PHE A 387 -21.58 -11.63 -10.36
C PHE A 387 -22.75 -12.47 -9.84
N ASP A 388 -23.20 -13.45 -10.62
CA ASP A 388 -24.16 -14.45 -10.13
C ASP A 388 -23.62 -15.22 -8.91
N ARG A 389 -22.30 -15.35 -8.79
CA ARG A 389 -21.67 -15.97 -7.62
C ARG A 389 -20.28 -15.43 -7.31
N VAL A 390 -19.87 -15.57 -6.06
CA VAL A 390 -18.48 -15.32 -5.60
C VAL A 390 -17.93 -16.53 -4.85
N LEU A 391 -16.61 -16.67 -4.81
CA LEU A 391 -15.95 -17.68 -3.99
C LEU A 391 -15.50 -17.07 -2.66
N LEU A 392 -15.76 -17.74 -1.54
CA LEU A 392 -15.25 -17.36 -0.22
C LEU A 392 -14.22 -18.39 0.25
N ALA A 393 -12.99 -17.95 0.49
CA ALA A 393 -11.87 -18.81 0.88
C ALA A 393 -11.17 -18.32 2.16
N LEU A 394 -10.40 -19.19 2.80
CA LEU A 394 -9.65 -18.84 4.00
C LEU A 394 -8.47 -17.92 3.65
N GLY A 395 -8.40 -16.75 4.30
CA GLY A 395 -7.33 -15.78 4.07
C GLY A 395 -6.13 -15.92 5.02
N GLU A 396 -6.35 -16.44 6.22
CA GLU A 396 -5.30 -16.65 7.22
C GLU A 396 -5.55 -17.89 8.07
N SER A 397 -4.48 -18.47 8.60
CA SER A 397 -4.55 -19.46 9.66
C SER A 397 -3.35 -19.31 10.56
N SER A 398 -3.54 -19.53 11.86
CA SER A 398 -2.43 -19.69 12.81
C SER A 398 -1.54 -20.88 12.50
N ASP A 399 -2.02 -21.81 11.66
CA ASP A 399 -1.22 -22.86 11.07
C ASP A 399 -0.99 -22.57 9.58
N PRO A 400 0.20 -22.09 9.18
CA PRO A 400 0.50 -21.75 7.79
C PRO A 400 0.43 -22.96 6.85
N SER A 401 0.43 -24.20 7.36
CA SER A 401 0.23 -25.41 6.53
C SER A 401 -1.24 -25.64 6.14
N ARG A 402 -2.19 -24.95 6.81
CA ARG A 402 -3.65 -25.09 6.63
C ARG A 402 -4.33 -23.89 5.96
N ALA A 403 -3.70 -22.72 5.96
CA ALA A 403 -4.33 -21.47 5.53
C ALA A 403 -4.72 -21.44 4.04
N TRP A 404 -3.86 -21.98 3.17
CA TRP A 404 -3.89 -21.74 1.73
C TRP A 404 -4.30 -22.91 0.81
N PRO A 405 -4.23 -24.20 1.18
CA PRO A 405 -4.42 -25.28 0.19
C PRO A 405 -5.81 -25.34 -0.45
N ASP A 406 -6.86 -25.16 0.36
CA ASP A 406 -8.24 -25.10 -0.13
C ASP A 406 -8.46 -23.81 -0.95
N ALA A 407 -7.94 -22.68 -0.45
CA ALA A 407 -8.01 -21.38 -1.11
C ALA A 407 -7.33 -21.39 -2.50
N LEU A 408 -6.18 -22.07 -2.64
CA LEU A 408 -5.48 -22.22 -3.90
C LEU A 408 -6.34 -22.89 -4.97
N SER A 409 -7.13 -23.91 -4.58
CA SER A 409 -8.05 -24.58 -5.51
C SER A 409 -9.14 -23.62 -6.02
N ALA A 410 -9.58 -22.67 -5.18
CA ALA A 410 -10.57 -21.67 -5.57
C ALA A 410 -10.10 -20.79 -6.73
N GLY A 411 -8.80 -20.48 -6.83
CA GLY A 411 -8.25 -19.62 -7.87
C GLY A 411 -8.50 -20.13 -9.29
N ALA A 412 -8.37 -21.43 -9.53
CA ALA A 412 -8.61 -22.02 -10.84
C ALA A 412 -10.10 -21.97 -11.24
N LEU A 413 -11.01 -22.24 -10.29
CA LEU A 413 -12.45 -22.12 -10.52
C LEU A 413 -12.85 -20.66 -10.74
N ALA A 414 -12.31 -19.74 -9.94
CA ALA A 414 -12.54 -18.31 -10.07
C ALA A 414 -12.10 -17.77 -11.44
N ALA A 415 -10.91 -18.16 -11.90
CA ALA A 415 -10.40 -17.83 -13.23
C ALA A 415 -11.29 -18.38 -14.35
N ARG A 416 -11.70 -19.65 -14.26
CA ARG A 416 -12.57 -20.27 -15.27
C ARG A 416 -13.94 -19.60 -15.37
N LEU A 417 -14.53 -19.23 -14.24
CA LEU A 417 -15.84 -18.61 -14.17
C LEU A 417 -15.81 -17.07 -14.27
N ARG A 418 -14.61 -16.47 -14.22
CA ARG A 418 -14.39 -15.01 -14.16
C ARG A 418 -15.15 -14.35 -13.00
N ILE A 419 -15.11 -14.98 -11.84
CA ILE A 419 -15.74 -14.49 -10.60
C ILE A 419 -14.69 -14.20 -9.53
N PRO A 420 -14.92 -13.26 -8.60
CA PRO A 420 -13.92 -12.90 -7.60
C PRO A 420 -13.78 -13.98 -6.52
N VAL A 421 -12.57 -14.04 -5.95
CA VAL A 421 -12.29 -14.74 -4.69
C VAL A 421 -12.26 -13.70 -3.58
N LEU A 422 -13.08 -13.89 -2.56
CA LEU A 422 -13.11 -13.10 -1.33
C LEU A 422 -12.54 -13.91 -0.17
N LEU A 423 -11.84 -13.25 0.75
CA LEU A 423 -11.15 -13.90 1.86
C LEU A 423 -11.88 -13.73 3.19
N THR A 424 -11.79 -14.71 4.09
CA THR A 424 -12.32 -14.64 5.46
C THR A 424 -11.26 -15.01 6.50
N ARG A 425 -11.44 -14.56 7.76
CA ARG A 425 -10.64 -14.99 8.93
C ARG A 425 -11.02 -16.39 9.43
N GLY A 426 -11.82 -17.12 8.67
CA GLY A 426 -12.28 -18.47 8.96
C GLY A 426 -13.46 -18.50 9.92
N THR A 427 -13.38 -17.82 11.07
CA THR A 427 -14.48 -17.75 12.05
C THR A 427 -15.27 -16.45 11.97
N GLN A 428 -14.74 -15.43 11.30
CA GLN A 428 -15.33 -14.10 11.20
C GLN A 428 -15.23 -13.56 9.77
N LEU A 429 -16.31 -12.94 9.30
CA LEU A 429 -16.31 -12.18 8.05
C LEU A 429 -15.66 -10.80 8.28
N PRO A 430 -14.59 -10.45 7.54
CA PRO A 430 -14.02 -9.10 7.59
C PRO A 430 -15.01 -8.03 7.14
N PRO A 431 -15.03 -6.83 7.74
CA PRO A 431 -15.92 -5.74 7.34
C PRO A 431 -15.81 -5.39 5.84
N ALA A 432 -14.59 -5.20 5.33
CA ALA A 432 -14.36 -4.90 3.91
C ALA A 432 -14.97 -5.95 2.94
N VAL A 433 -15.07 -7.20 3.40
CA VAL A 433 -15.65 -8.30 2.62
C VAL A 433 -17.17 -8.33 2.76
N ALA A 434 -17.72 -7.99 3.93
CA ALA A 434 -19.15 -7.78 4.08
C ALA A 434 -19.64 -6.62 3.19
N ASP A 435 -18.91 -5.51 3.16
CA ASP A 435 -19.25 -4.31 2.38
C ASP A 435 -19.26 -4.61 0.88
N VAL A 436 -18.21 -5.27 0.38
CA VAL A 436 -18.18 -5.64 -1.05
C VAL A 436 -19.25 -6.66 -1.39
N LEU A 437 -19.59 -7.61 -0.51
CA LEU A 437 -20.69 -8.55 -0.75
C LEU A 437 -22.04 -7.83 -0.86
N ALA A 438 -22.28 -6.81 -0.04
CA ALA A 438 -23.49 -5.98 -0.12
C ALA A 438 -23.56 -5.18 -1.43
N ASP A 439 -22.42 -4.66 -1.89
CA ASP A 439 -22.35 -3.90 -3.14
C ASP A 439 -22.49 -4.78 -4.38
N LEU A 440 -21.85 -5.95 -4.38
CA LEU A 440 -21.91 -6.91 -5.48
C LEU A 440 -23.27 -7.63 -5.55
N ALA A 441 -23.93 -7.80 -4.40
CA ALA A 441 -25.18 -8.54 -4.22
C ALA A 441 -25.25 -9.87 -5.00
N PRO A 442 -24.25 -10.77 -4.87
CA PRO A 442 -24.18 -11.96 -5.70
C PRO A 442 -25.31 -12.94 -5.36
N GLY A 443 -25.86 -13.60 -6.38
CA GLY A 443 -26.92 -14.60 -6.20
C GLY A 443 -26.52 -15.77 -5.30
N ARG A 444 -25.22 -16.09 -5.22
CA ARG A 444 -24.67 -17.19 -4.42
C ARG A 444 -23.29 -16.88 -3.83
N VAL A 445 -23.08 -17.29 -2.58
CA VAL A 445 -21.75 -17.37 -1.96
C VAL A 445 -21.29 -18.84 -1.93
N GLN A 446 -20.20 -19.17 -2.63
CA GLN A 446 -19.65 -20.51 -2.64
C GLN A 446 -18.38 -20.58 -1.79
N VAL A 447 -18.46 -21.28 -0.66
CA VAL A 447 -17.38 -21.44 0.30
C VAL A 447 -16.46 -22.57 -0.12
N VAL A 448 -15.16 -22.28 -0.26
CA VAL A 448 -14.12 -23.27 -0.57
C VAL A 448 -13.34 -23.59 0.69
N GLY A 449 -13.59 -24.77 1.24
CA GLY A 449 -12.94 -25.29 2.44
C GLY A 449 -13.91 -25.82 3.49
N GLY A 450 -13.41 -26.74 4.32
CA GLY A 450 -14.19 -27.40 5.35
C GLY A 450 -14.60 -26.49 6.52
N ARG A 451 -15.52 -26.96 7.37
CA ARG A 451 -16.05 -26.21 8.53
C ARG A 451 -14.98 -25.80 9.56
N VAL A 452 -13.88 -26.55 9.62
CA VAL A 452 -12.73 -26.25 10.49
C VAL A 452 -11.94 -25.06 9.97
N ALA A 453 -11.85 -24.90 8.64
CA ALA A 453 -11.19 -23.77 8.01
C ALA A 453 -12.10 -22.55 8.00
N ILE A 454 -13.35 -22.72 7.57
CA ILE A 454 -14.35 -21.65 7.47
C ILE A 454 -15.62 -22.10 8.18
N SER A 455 -15.92 -21.49 9.32
CA SER A 455 -17.09 -21.82 10.13
C SER A 455 -18.39 -21.56 9.36
N ASP A 456 -19.45 -22.27 9.72
CA ASP A 456 -20.78 -21.97 9.16
C ASP A 456 -21.26 -20.57 9.56
N THR A 457 -20.81 -20.04 10.69
CA THR A 457 -21.14 -18.66 11.10
C THR A 457 -20.54 -17.63 10.15
N ALA A 458 -19.26 -17.77 9.77
CA ALA A 458 -18.64 -16.87 8.80
C ALA A 458 -19.26 -17.02 7.41
N ALA A 459 -19.55 -18.25 7.00
CA ALA A 459 -20.22 -18.54 5.74
C ALA A 459 -21.64 -17.96 5.68
N GLN A 460 -22.40 -18.08 6.76
CA GLN A 460 -23.75 -17.51 6.85
C GLN A 460 -23.69 -15.98 6.86
N ALA A 461 -22.77 -15.37 7.61
CA ALA A 461 -22.57 -13.92 7.60
C ALA A 461 -22.26 -13.40 6.17
N ALA A 462 -21.50 -14.16 5.39
CA ALA A 462 -21.22 -13.80 4.00
C ALA A 462 -22.48 -13.90 3.11
N ALA A 463 -23.28 -14.96 3.26
CA ALA A 463 -24.54 -15.08 2.54
C ALA A 463 -25.52 -13.95 2.91
N ASP A 464 -25.62 -13.62 4.19
CA ASP A 464 -26.48 -12.55 4.69
C ASP A 464 -26.03 -11.18 4.14
N ALA A 465 -24.73 -10.89 4.15
CA ALA A 465 -24.16 -9.66 3.57
C ALA A 465 -24.42 -9.56 2.06
N ALA A 466 -24.38 -10.69 1.35
CA ALA A 466 -24.69 -10.76 -0.08
C ALA A 466 -26.20 -10.63 -0.41
N GLY A 467 -27.08 -10.73 0.59
CA GLY A 467 -28.51 -10.91 0.35
C GLY A 467 -28.86 -12.28 -0.27
N ALA A 468 -27.94 -13.24 -0.23
CA ALA A 468 -28.11 -14.57 -0.79
C ALA A 468 -28.91 -15.47 0.16
N ALA A 469 -29.82 -16.30 -0.39
CA ALA A 469 -30.68 -17.17 0.42
C ALA A 469 -29.91 -18.26 1.19
N ARG A 470 -28.76 -18.70 0.68
CA ARG A 470 -27.85 -19.66 1.33
C ARG A 470 -26.44 -19.58 0.73
N PHE A 471 -25.46 -20.05 1.48
CA PHE A 471 -24.15 -20.40 0.94
C PHE A 471 -24.10 -21.87 0.50
N GLU A 472 -23.21 -22.18 -0.42
CA GLU A 472 -22.86 -23.55 -0.83
C GLU A 472 -21.41 -23.85 -0.44
N ARG A 473 -21.08 -25.10 -0.12
CA ARG A 473 -19.73 -25.45 0.35
C ARG A 473 -19.09 -26.51 -0.54
N LEU A 474 -17.92 -26.20 -1.06
CA LEU A 474 -17.00 -27.11 -1.73
C LEU A 474 -15.91 -27.50 -0.74
N ALA A 475 -15.94 -28.73 -0.24
CA ALA A 475 -14.98 -29.21 0.74
C ALA A 475 -14.85 -30.72 0.72
N GLY A 476 -13.65 -31.21 0.99
CA GLY A 476 -13.38 -32.62 1.24
C GLY A 476 -12.78 -32.88 2.61
N ALA A 477 -12.48 -34.15 2.89
CA ALA A 477 -11.83 -34.56 4.14
C ALA A 477 -10.39 -34.01 4.29
N ASN A 478 -9.79 -33.56 3.18
CA ASN A 478 -8.45 -32.99 3.10
C ASN A 478 -8.32 -32.09 1.86
N ARG A 479 -7.19 -31.41 1.73
CA ARG A 479 -6.89 -30.49 0.61
C ARG A 479 -7.09 -31.10 -0.79
N TYR A 480 -6.78 -32.38 -0.96
CA TYR A 480 -6.94 -33.06 -2.25
C TYR A 480 -8.41 -33.31 -2.56
N ALA A 481 -9.18 -33.77 -1.57
CA ALA A 481 -10.61 -33.97 -1.73
C ALA A 481 -11.37 -32.64 -1.93
N THR A 482 -10.93 -31.55 -1.29
CA THR A 482 -11.45 -30.21 -1.60
C THR A 482 -11.14 -29.82 -3.04
N SER A 483 -9.90 -30.06 -3.50
CA SER A 483 -9.51 -29.77 -4.89
C SER A 483 -10.35 -30.56 -5.91
N VAL A 484 -10.66 -31.84 -5.63
CA VAL A 484 -11.58 -32.64 -6.46
C VAL A 484 -12.98 -32.03 -6.51
N ALA A 485 -13.55 -31.66 -5.36
CA ALA A 485 -14.88 -31.04 -5.31
C ALA A 485 -14.93 -29.71 -6.09
N VAL A 486 -13.83 -28.92 -6.06
CA VAL A 486 -13.70 -27.70 -6.85
C VAL A 486 -13.60 -27.99 -8.34
N ALA A 487 -12.85 -29.02 -8.73
CA ALA A 487 -12.74 -29.44 -10.13
C ALA A 487 -14.07 -29.95 -10.69
N GLU A 488 -14.82 -30.76 -9.94
CA GLU A 488 -16.16 -31.23 -10.33
C GLU A 488 -17.11 -30.05 -10.54
N ALA A 489 -17.14 -29.09 -9.60
CA ALA A 489 -17.94 -27.88 -9.75
C ALA A 489 -17.58 -27.05 -11.00
N GLY A 490 -16.31 -27.05 -11.42
CA GLY A 490 -15.86 -26.35 -12.63
C GLY A 490 -16.17 -27.07 -13.95
N VAL A 491 -16.48 -28.37 -13.90
CA VAL A 491 -16.94 -29.16 -15.06
C VAL A 491 -18.45 -29.04 -15.24
N GLU A 492 -19.19 -28.91 -14.14
CA GLU A 492 -20.65 -28.75 -14.15
C GLU A 492 -21.12 -27.33 -14.50
N ALA A 493 -20.25 -26.33 -14.32
CA ALA A 493 -20.46 -24.92 -14.64
C ALA A 493 -20.02 -24.57 -16.07
#